data_AF-A0A202DM20-F1
#
_entry.id   AF-A0A202DM20-F1
#
_cell.length_a   1.000
_cell.length_b   1.000
_cell.length_c   1.000
_cell.angle_alpha   90.00
_cell.angle_beta   90.00
_cell.angle_gamma   90.00
#
_symmetry.space_group_name_H-M   'P 1'
#
loop_
_entity.id
_entity.type
_entity.pdbx_description
1 polymer ?
#
loop_
_entity_poly.entity_id
_entity_poly.type
_entity_poly.pdbx_seq_one_letter_code
_entity_poly.pdbx_strand_id
1 'polypeptide(L)' 'MKAADLREHTDEELKVMIEDTKKALSEIKVKSIIGETSEQPQMARQHRRDIARMQTVIKEREAQSKKGDS' A
#
# COMPACT_ATOMS: atom_id res chain seq x y z
N MET A 1 -7.53 -2.25 3.56
CA MET A 1 -8.11 -2.68 2.26
C MET A 1 -8.46 -4.17 2.27
N LYS A 2 -9.54 -4.58 1.61
CA LYS A 2 -9.76 -6.00 1.27
C LYS A 2 -8.94 -6.34 0.02
N ALA A 3 -8.41 -7.55 -0.03
CA ALA A 3 -7.60 -8.00 -1.15
C ALA A 3 -8.40 -8.17 -2.46
N ALA A 4 -9.73 -8.29 -2.37
CA ALA A 4 -10.62 -8.35 -3.52
C ALA A 4 -10.62 -7.02 -4.28
N ASP A 5 -10.87 -5.91 -3.58
CA ASP A 5 -10.89 -4.56 -4.15
C ASP A 5 -9.56 -4.22 -4.85
N LEU A 6 -8.42 -4.65 -4.29
CA LEU A 6 -7.09 -4.44 -4.89
C LEU A 6 -6.87 -5.16 -6.22
N ARG A 7 -7.60 -6.26 -6.49
CA ARG A 7 -7.50 -6.99 -7.76
C ARG A 7 -8.36 -6.39 -8.87
N GLU A 8 -9.29 -5.51 -8.53
CA GLU A 8 -10.12 -4.78 -9.51
C GLU A 8 -9.36 -3.58 -10.10
N HIS A 9 -8.39 -3.05 -9.37
CA HIS A 9 -7.55 -1.95 -9.82
C HIS A 9 -6.48 -2.36 -10.83
N THR A 10 -6.12 -1.44 -11.71
CA THR A 10 -4.99 -1.62 -12.64
C THR A 10 -3.64 -1.48 -11.92
N ASP A 11 -2.56 -1.97 -12.52
CA ASP A 11 -1.23 -1.86 -11.91
C ASP A 11 -0.78 -0.40 -11.72
N GLU A 12 -1.23 0.50 -12.59
CA GLU A 12 -0.96 1.93 -12.49
C GLU A 12 -1.73 2.56 -11.32
N GLU A 13 -3.02 2.23 -11.16
CA GLU A 13 -3.83 2.68 -10.02
C GLU A 13 -3.28 2.17 -8.70
N LEU A 14 -2.82 0.91 -8.64
CA LEU A 14 -2.17 0.35 -7.46
C LEU A 14 -0.88 1.10 -7.11
N LYS A 15 -0.08 1.50 -8.11
CA LYS A 15 1.12 2.31 -7.89
C LYS A 15 0.78 3.70 -7.36
N VAL A 16 -0.25 4.35 -7.90
CA VAL A 16 -0.72 5.66 -7.42
C VAL A 16 -1.21 5.54 -5.97
N MET A 17 -2.04 4.54 -5.65
CA MET A 17 -2.51 4.30 -4.28
C MET A 17 -1.37 4.00 -3.30
N ILE A 18 -0.31 3.29 -3.72
CA ILE A 18 0.88 3.07 -2.90
C ILE A 18 1.56 4.39 -2.55
N GLU A 19 1.73 5.29 -3.53
CA GLU A 19 2.38 6.58 -3.31
C GLU A 19 1.55 7.49 -2.40
N ASP A 20 0.23 7.53 -2.58
CA ASP A 20 -0.66 8.28 -1.68
C ASP A 20 -0.65 7.69 -0.26
N THR A 21 -0.67 6.37 -0.13
CA THR A 21 -0.58 5.71 1.18
C THR A 21 0.78 5.95 1.86
N LYS A 22 1.86 6.05 1.10
CA LYS A 22 3.19 6.44 1.62
C LYS A 22 3.20 7.89 2.09
N LYS A 23 2.59 8.82 1.35
CA LYS A 23 2.47 10.22 1.77
C LYS A 23 1.71 10.32 3.09
N ALA A 24 0.55 9.67 3.20
CA ALA A 24 -0.22 9.61 4.44
C ALA A 24 0.61 9.02 5.60
N LEU A 25 1.38 7.96 5.35
CA LEU A 25 2.28 7.39 6.37
C LEU A 25 3.38 8.39 6.78
N SER A 26 3.91 9.19 5.85
CA SER A 26 4.90 10.22 6.13
C SER A 26 4.32 11.33 6.99
N GLU A 27 3.11 11.80 6.67
CA GLU A 27 2.39 12.78 7.48
C GLU A 27 2.14 12.28 8.90
N ILE A 28 1.72 11.02 9.06
CA ILE A 28 1.53 10.40 10.39
C ILE A 28 2.85 10.37 11.17
N LYS A 29 3.98 10.05 10.52
CA LYS A 29 5.29 10.08 11.15
C LYS A 29 5.67 11.49 11.61
N VAL A 30 5.46 12.50 10.76
CA VAL A 30 5.75 13.90 11.09
C VAL A 30 4.90 14.36 12.28
N LYS A 31 3.59 14.08 12.28
CA LYS A 31 2.69 14.38 13.41
C LYS A 31 3.10 13.67 14.70
N SER A 32 3.52 12.41 14.59
CA SER A 32 4.04 11.65 15.73
C SER A 32 5.34 12.21 16.30
N ILE A 33 6.20 12.83 15.47
CA ILE A 33 7.45 13.48 15.91
C ILE A 33 7.14 14.80 16.63
N ILE A 34 6.14 15.54 16.15
CA ILE A 34 5.73 16.84 16.72
C ILE A 34 5.05 16.67 18.10
N GLY A 35 4.76 15.44 18.53
CA GLY A 35 4.19 15.14 19.85
C GLY A 35 2.67 15.17 19.87
N GLU A 36 2.02 15.31 18.72
CA GLU A 36 0.56 15.21 18.54
C GLU A 36 0.12 13.73 18.47
N THR A 37 0.71 12.90 19.34
CA THR A 37 0.68 11.42 19.28
C THR A 37 -0.51 10.85 20.03
N SER A 38 -1.69 11.47 19.88
CA SER A 38 -2.95 10.89 20.38
C SER A 38 -3.55 9.93 19.37
N GLU A 39 -3.25 10.11 18.08
CA GLU A 39 -4.02 9.51 17.01
C GLU A 39 -3.19 8.50 16.19
N GLN A 40 -3.21 7.26 16.70
CA GLN A 40 -3.34 6.04 15.89
C GLN A 40 -2.06 5.40 15.29
N PRO A 41 -1.15 4.85 16.14
CA PRO A 41 -0.13 3.88 15.70
C PRO A 41 -0.71 2.65 14.97
N GLN A 42 -2.00 2.36 15.18
CA GLN A 42 -2.75 1.34 14.44
C GLN A 42 -2.94 1.70 12.96
N MET A 43 -3.25 2.96 12.63
CA MET A 43 -3.36 3.40 11.23
C MET A 43 -2.04 3.28 10.49
N ALA A 44 -0.93 3.69 11.13
CA ALA A 44 0.39 3.52 10.54
C ALA A 44 0.71 2.04 10.24
N ARG A 45 0.30 1.12 11.13
CA ARG A 45 0.43 -0.33 10.90
C ARG A 45 -0.46 -0.81 9.75
N GLN A 46 -1.68 -0.29 9.65
CA GLN A 46 -2.63 -0.61 8.60
C GLN A 46 -2.11 -0.17 7.22
N HIS A 47 -1.64 1.07 7.10
CA HIS A 47 -1.06 1.59 5.86
C HIS A 47 0.16 0.78 5.40
N ARG A 48 1.05 0.36 6.31
CA ARG A 48 2.18 -0.51 5.95
C ARG A 48 1.73 -1.87 5.40
N ARG A 49 0.70 -2.47 6.02
CA ARG A 49 0.13 -3.75 5.54
C ARG A 49 -0.56 -3.60 4.19
N ASP A 50 -1.27 -2.49 3.99
CA ASP A 50 -1.97 -2.23 2.73
C ASP A 50 -0.97 -1.97 1.59
N ILE A 51 0.13 -1.22 1.82
CA ILE A 51 1.23 -1.09 0.85
C ILE A 51 1.81 -2.46 0.48
N ALA A 52 2.13 -3.29 1.48
CA ALA A 52 2.69 -4.62 1.22
C ALA A 52 1.74 -5.48 0.37
N ARG A 53 0.43 -5.45 0.65
CA ARG A 53 -0.58 -6.17 -0.14
C ARG A 53 -0.65 -5.68 -1.58
N MET A 54 -0.68 -4.36 -1.79
CA MET A 54 -0.69 -3.79 -3.15
C MET A 54 0.55 -4.21 -3.94
N GLN A 55 1.72 -4.16 -3.31
CA GLN A 55 2.97 -4.63 -3.93
C GLN A 55 2.96 -6.12 -4.24
N THR A 56 2.39 -6.95 -3.37
CA THR A 56 2.23 -8.39 -3.62
C THR A 56 1.34 -8.65 -4.83
N VAL A 57 0.21 -7.96 -4.97
CA VAL A 57 -0.70 -8.13 -6.11
C VAL A 57 -0.02 -7.79 -7.43
N ILE A 58 0.72 -6.66 -7.49
CA ILE A 58 1.49 -6.28 -8.69
C ILE A 58 2.51 -7.38 -9.02
N LYS A 59 3.26 -7.86 -8.02
CA LYS A 59 4.28 -8.89 -8.22
C LYS A 59 3.69 -10.24 -8.64
N GLU A 60 2.53 -10.61 -8.12
CA GLU A 60 1.80 -11.82 -8.53
C GLU A 60 1.36 -11.73 -9.99
N ARG A 61 0.88 -10.57 -10.44
CA ARG A 61 0.55 -10.31 -11.84
C ARG A 61 1.77 -10.38 -12.74
N GLU A 62 2.86 -9.71 -12.38
CA GLU A 62 4.13 -9.78 -13.12
C GLU A 62 4.66 -11.22 -13.22
N ALA A 63 4.56 -12.01 -12.15
CA ALA A 63 4.98 -13.40 -12.14
C ALA A 63 4.09 -14.31 -13.01
N GLN A 64 2.79 -14.02 -13.11
CA GLN A 64 1.90 -14.73 -14.03
C GLN A 64 2.20 -14.38 -15.49
N SER A 65 2.41 -13.10 -15.81
CA SER A 65 2.78 -12.66 -17.17
C SER A 65 4.09 -13.29 -17.64
N LYS A 66 5.08 -13.47 -16.76
CA LYS A 66 6.34 -14.13 -17.10
C LYS A 66 6.25 -15.65 -17.28
N LYS A 67 5.20 -16.31 -16.77
CA LYS A 67 5.04 -17.77 -16.84
C LYS A 67 4.42 -18.28 -18.14
N GLY A 68 3.86 -17.38 -18.97
CA GLY A 68 3.26 -17.72 -20.27
C GLY A 68 4.24 -17.70 -21.45
N ASP A 69 5.48 -17.27 -21.23
CA ASP A 69 6.48 -17.00 -22.28
C ASP A 69 7.67 -18.01 -22.23
N SER A 70 7.47 -19.19 -21.63
CA SER A 70 8.48 -20.24 -21.46
C SER A 70 7.94 -21.63 -21.77
#